data_AF-A0A437CYL6-F1
#
_entry.id   AF-A0A437CYL6-F1
#
_cell.length_a   1.000
_cell.length_b   1.000
_cell.length_c   1.000
_cell.angle_alpha   90.00
_cell.angle_beta   90.00
_cell.angle_gamma   90.00
#
_symmetry.space_group_name_H-M   'P 1'
#
loop_
_entity.id
_entity.type
_entity.pdbx_description
1 polymer ?
#
loop_
_entity_poly.entity_id
_entity_poly.type
_entity_poly.pdbx_seq_one_letter_code
_entity_poly.pdbx_strand_id
1 'polypeptide(L)'
;MSDQSQFDTDVWTLTRFIIETGRQAKGATGELTQLITAMLTAVKAISSAVRKAGLAHLQGMAGAVNVTGDDVKKLDVLSNDLVINMLQASYSTCCMVSEENKEIIFTPKDKRGKYVVCFDPLDGSSNIDCLASIGTIFAIYKRVSDGEPTEKDP
;
A
#
# COMPACT_ATOMS: atom_id res chain seq x y z
N MET A 1 49.41 4.03 4.69
CA MET A 1 48.75 3.65 3.42
C MET A 1 47.34 4.17 3.50
N SER A 2 47.06 5.28 2.82
CA SER A 2 45.72 5.84 2.68
C SER A 2 44.88 4.89 1.85
N ASP A 3 43.75 4.44 2.37
CA ASP A 3 42.80 3.60 1.64
C ASP A 3 42.34 4.35 0.38
N GLN A 4 42.77 3.86 -0.79
CA GLN A 4 42.35 4.34 -2.11
C GLN A 4 41.21 3.46 -2.63
N SER A 5 40.23 3.16 -1.79
CA SER A 5 39.03 2.48 -2.24
C SER A 5 38.26 3.41 -3.20
N GLN A 6 38.04 2.92 -4.42
CA GLN A 6 37.28 3.61 -5.46
C GLN A 6 35.84 3.80 -4.96
N PHE A 7 35.26 5.00 -5.09
CA PHE A 7 33.90 5.27 -4.64
C PHE A 7 32.91 4.28 -5.27
N ASP A 8 32.21 3.52 -4.44
CA ASP A 8 31.12 2.65 -4.89
C ASP A 8 29.87 3.49 -5.15
N THR A 9 29.45 3.51 -6.41
CA THR A 9 28.25 4.23 -6.89
C THR A 9 27.07 3.29 -7.13
N ASP A 10 27.24 1.99 -6.86
CA ASP A 10 26.28 0.94 -7.14
C ASP A 10 25.20 0.86 -6.04
N VAL A 11 24.28 1.82 -6.04
CA VAL A 11 23.25 1.91 -4.99
C VAL A 11 22.16 0.84 -5.17
N TRP A 12 21.90 0.10 -4.09
CA TRP A 12 20.79 -0.84 -4.00
C TRP A 12 19.51 -0.16 -3.52
N THR A 13 18.67 0.27 -4.47
CA THR A 13 17.33 0.76 -4.15
C THR A 13 16.35 -0.40 -3.99
N LEU A 14 15.26 -0.17 -3.25
CA LEU A 14 14.20 -1.17 -3.13
C LEU A 14 13.59 -1.52 -4.50
N THR A 15 13.42 -0.54 -5.40
CA THR A 15 12.96 -0.78 -6.77
C THR A 15 13.90 -1.74 -7.51
N ARG A 16 15.22 -1.51 -7.43
CA ARG A 16 16.21 -2.40 -8.04
C ARG A 16 16.13 -3.81 -7.46
N PHE A 17 16.10 -3.93 -6.15
CA PHE A 17 15.97 -5.21 -5.45
C PHE A 17 14.74 -5.98 -5.95
N ILE A 18 13.56 -5.35 -6.00
CA ILE A 18 12.33 -5.99 -6.44
C ILE A 18 12.41 -6.44 -7.91
N ILE A 19 13.00 -5.62 -8.79
CA ILE A 19 13.18 -5.97 -10.20
C ILE A 19 14.11 -7.19 -10.34
N GLU A 20 15.25 -7.17 -9.65
CA GLU A 20 16.23 -8.26 -9.73
C GLU A 20 15.71 -9.57 -9.12
N THR A 21 15.09 -9.52 -7.94
CA THR A 21 14.45 -10.69 -7.31
C THR A 21 13.30 -11.21 -8.17
N GLY A 22 12.49 -10.31 -8.74
CA GLY A 22 11.39 -10.68 -9.63
C GLY A 22 11.86 -11.44 -10.87
N ARG A 23 13.00 -11.04 -11.47
CA ARG A 23 13.60 -11.74 -12.63
C ARG A 23 14.06 -13.16 -12.31
N GLN A 24 14.43 -13.44 -11.07
CA GLN A 24 14.90 -14.75 -10.63
C GLN A 24 13.73 -15.69 -10.26
N ALA A 25 12.53 -15.16 -10.04
CA ALA A 25 11.36 -15.96 -9.67
C ALA A 25 10.82 -16.78 -10.85
N LYS A 26 10.59 -18.08 -10.64
CA LYS A 26 10.03 -18.98 -11.65
C LYS A 26 8.60 -18.54 -12.01
N GLY A 27 8.34 -18.34 -13.29
CA GLY A 27 7.02 -17.92 -13.79
C GLY A 27 6.66 -16.46 -13.50
N ALA A 28 7.65 -15.60 -13.24
CA ALA A 28 7.44 -14.19 -13.04
C ALA A 28 6.94 -13.50 -14.33
N THR A 29 5.76 -12.88 -14.24
CA THR A 29 5.18 -12.06 -15.33
C THR A 29 5.48 -10.57 -15.18
N GLY A 30 6.05 -10.16 -14.04
CA GLY A 30 6.25 -8.75 -13.67
C GLY A 30 5.07 -8.11 -12.93
N GLU A 31 3.90 -8.75 -12.89
CA GLU A 31 2.72 -8.20 -12.19
C GLU A 31 2.98 -7.97 -10.69
N LEU A 32 3.69 -8.86 -10.00
CA LEU A 32 4.04 -8.64 -8.59
C LEU A 32 4.98 -7.45 -8.42
N THR A 33 5.93 -7.27 -9.34
CA THR A 33 6.84 -6.11 -9.33
C THR A 33 6.07 -4.81 -9.54
N GLN A 34 5.08 -4.80 -10.44
CA GLN A 34 4.18 -3.66 -10.65
C GLN A 34 3.35 -3.37 -9.39
N LEU A 35 2.76 -4.40 -8.79
CA LEU A 35 1.98 -4.29 -7.57
C LEU A 35 2.77 -3.66 -6.42
N ILE A 36 3.96 -4.20 -6.13
CA ILE A 36 4.81 -3.69 -5.05
C ILE A 36 5.26 -2.26 -5.37
N THR A 37 5.59 -1.94 -6.63
CA THR A 37 5.97 -0.59 -7.03
C THR A 37 4.84 0.43 -6.82
N ALA A 38 3.59 0.03 -7.10
CA ALA A 38 2.42 0.85 -6.82
C ALA A 38 2.22 1.07 -5.32
N MET A 39 2.33 0.00 -4.51
CA MET A 39 2.27 0.09 -3.04
C MET A 39 3.36 1.03 -2.48
N LEU A 40 4.60 0.92 -2.96
CA LEU A 40 5.69 1.83 -2.54
C LEU A 40 5.42 3.28 -2.91
N THR A 41 4.69 3.53 -3.99
CA THR A 41 4.28 4.87 -4.38
C THR A 41 3.22 5.41 -3.43
N ALA A 42 2.24 4.59 -3.05
CA ALA A 42 1.26 4.94 -2.00
C ALA A 42 1.96 5.26 -0.67
N VAL A 43 2.90 4.42 -0.22
CA VAL A 43 3.66 4.63 1.02
C VAL A 43 4.41 5.95 1.00
N LYS A 44 5.07 6.32 -0.11
CA LYS A 44 5.75 7.63 -0.23
C LYS A 44 4.76 8.79 -0.14
N ALA A 45 3.58 8.66 -0.74
CA ALA A 45 2.54 9.69 -0.71
C ALA A 45 1.97 9.87 0.71
N ILE A 46 1.63 8.77 1.39
CA ILE A 46 1.19 8.75 2.80
C ILE A 46 2.26 9.40 3.68
N SER A 47 3.52 8.98 3.52
CA SER A 47 4.65 9.51 4.30
C SER A 47 4.84 11.03 4.10
N SER A 48 4.56 11.55 2.91
CA SER A 48 4.56 12.99 2.63
C SER A 48 3.39 13.70 3.32
N ALA A 49 2.19 13.11 3.27
CA ALA A 49 0.99 13.65 3.91
C ALA A 49 1.12 13.70 5.44
N VAL A 50 1.56 12.61 6.07
CA VAL A 50 1.78 12.50 7.52
C VAL A 50 2.74 13.58 8.02
N ARG A 51 3.88 13.80 7.32
CA ARG A 51 4.85 14.84 7.71
C ARG A 51 4.32 16.27 7.57
N LYS A 52 3.27 16.48 6.77
CA LYS A 52 2.67 17.80 6.52
C LYS A 52 1.32 17.95 7.21
N ALA A 53 0.88 16.97 8.00
CA ALA A 53 -0.49 16.90 8.49
C ALA A 53 -0.90 18.12 9.32
N GLY A 54 -0.01 18.61 10.19
CA GLY A 54 -0.27 19.81 11.00
C GLY A 54 -0.30 21.12 10.21
N LEU A 55 0.40 21.19 9.07
CA LEU A 55 0.40 22.37 8.19
C LEU A 55 -0.81 22.38 7.24
N ALA A 56 -1.27 21.21 6.84
CA ALA A 56 -2.34 21.04 5.85
C ALA A 56 -3.74 20.89 6.48
N HIS A 57 -3.89 21.11 7.79
CA HIS A 57 -5.13 20.88 8.54
C HIS A 57 -5.73 19.47 8.32
N LEU A 58 -4.84 18.49 8.10
CA LEU A 58 -5.16 17.06 7.99
C LEU A 58 -5.22 16.40 9.37
N GLN A 59 -4.84 17.12 10.42
CA GLN A 59 -5.07 16.74 11.81
C GLN A 59 -6.54 17.02 12.18
N GLY A 60 -7.18 16.05 12.81
CA GLY A 60 -8.57 16.13 13.27
C GLY A 60 -9.55 15.24 12.52
N MET A 61 -10.80 15.27 12.99
CA MET A 61 -11.87 14.38 12.56
C MET A 61 -12.29 14.65 11.12
N ALA A 62 -12.56 13.58 10.36
CA ALA A 62 -13.23 13.65 9.06
C ALA A 62 -14.74 13.91 9.21
N GLY A 63 -15.27 13.89 10.45
CA GLY A 63 -16.70 14.05 10.75
C GLY A 63 -17.52 12.78 10.49
N ALA A 64 -16.86 11.64 10.31
CA ALA A 64 -17.45 10.32 10.13
C ALA A 64 -16.98 9.37 11.24
N VAL A 65 -17.80 8.38 11.59
CA VAL A 65 -17.48 7.31 12.54
C VAL A 65 -17.25 6.03 11.74
N ASN A 66 -16.16 5.31 11.99
CA ASN A 66 -15.83 4.09 11.25
C ASN A 66 -16.72 2.90 11.67
N VAL A 67 -16.53 1.76 11.02
CA VAL A 67 -17.34 0.53 11.25
C VAL A 67 -17.05 -0.14 12.59
N THR A 68 -15.96 0.24 13.24
CA THR A 68 -15.48 -0.20 14.56
C THR A 68 -15.86 0.76 15.70
N GLY A 69 -16.39 1.94 15.39
CA GLY A 69 -16.91 2.92 16.36
C GLY A 69 -15.96 4.07 16.73
N ASP A 70 -14.80 4.17 16.08
CA ASP A 70 -13.82 5.24 16.28
C ASP A 70 -14.06 6.45 15.35
N ASP A 71 -13.63 7.63 15.80
CA ASP A 71 -13.65 8.85 14.99
C ASP A 71 -12.67 8.70 13.80
N VAL A 72 -13.20 8.72 12.58
CA VAL A 72 -12.39 8.62 11.36
C VAL A 72 -11.49 9.84 11.27
N LYS A 73 -10.16 9.64 11.28
CA LYS A 73 -9.23 10.75 11.04
C LYS A 73 -9.12 10.99 9.55
N LYS A 74 -8.94 12.26 9.14
CA LYS A 74 -8.80 12.61 7.71
C LYS A 74 -7.62 11.89 7.03
N LEU A 75 -6.57 11.59 7.80
CA LEU A 75 -5.41 10.85 7.31
C LEU A 75 -5.70 9.38 7.04
N ASP A 76 -6.63 8.78 7.77
CA ASP A 76 -7.04 7.39 7.55
C ASP A 76 -7.74 7.27 6.20
N VAL A 77 -8.73 8.14 5.95
CA VAL A 77 -9.42 8.25 4.65
C VAL A 77 -8.44 8.50 3.51
N LEU A 78 -7.53 9.47 3.68
CA LEU A 78 -6.53 9.81 2.66
C LEU A 78 -5.63 8.61 2.35
N SER A 79 -5.15 7.92 3.38
CA SER A 79 -4.22 6.79 3.22
C SER A 79 -4.92 5.61 2.55
N ASN A 80 -6.17 5.34 2.95
CA ASN A 80 -7.01 4.32 2.34
C ASN A 80 -7.23 4.60 0.84
N ASP A 81 -7.67 5.82 0.49
CA ASP A 81 -7.91 6.21 -0.90
C ASP A 81 -6.63 6.14 -1.74
N LEU A 82 -5.49 6.55 -1.19
CA LEU A 82 -4.20 6.47 -1.88
C LEU A 82 -3.81 5.03 -2.19
N VAL A 83 -3.94 4.12 -1.22
CA VAL A 83 -3.61 2.70 -1.41
C VAL A 83 -4.55 2.08 -2.45
N ILE A 84 -5.87 2.24 -2.31
CA ILE A 84 -6.86 1.68 -3.24
C ILE A 84 -6.58 2.16 -4.67
N ASN A 85 -6.41 3.47 -4.87
CA ASN A 85 -6.19 4.04 -6.20
C ASN A 85 -4.89 3.52 -6.84
N MET A 86 -3.80 3.42 -6.06
CA MET A 86 -2.52 2.91 -6.56
C MET A 86 -2.59 1.42 -6.89
N LEU A 87 -3.23 0.61 -6.04
CA LEU A 87 -3.38 -0.83 -6.26
C LEU A 87 -4.29 -1.16 -7.44
N GLN A 88 -5.35 -0.38 -7.67
CA GLN A 88 -6.17 -0.52 -8.88
C GLN A 88 -5.41 -0.07 -10.14
N ALA A 89 -4.64 1.01 -10.07
CA ALA A 89 -3.83 1.50 -11.18
C ALA A 89 -2.63 0.59 -11.50
N SER A 90 -2.32 -0.40 -10.66
CA SER A 90 -1.24 -1.36 -10.90
C SER A 90 -1.61 -2.46 -11.92
N TYR A 91 -2.90 -2.62 -12.24
CA TYR A 91 -3.43 -3.71 -13.07
C TYR A 91 -3.09 -5.12 -12.55
N SER A 92 -2.76 -5.25 -11.26
CA SER A 92 -2.27 -6.51 -10.68
C SER A 92 -3.20 -7.10 -9.62
N THR A 93 -4.15 -6.32 -9.10
CA THR A 93 -5.07 -6.73 -8.03
C THR A 93 -6.41 -7.21 -8.57
N CYS A 94 -7.03 -8.17 -7.90
CA CYS A 94 -8.38 -8.65 -8.20
C CYS A 94 -9.42 -8.20 -7.18
N CYS A 95 -9.04 -8.23 -5.90
CA CYS A 95 -9.78 -7.64 -4.81
C CYS A 95 -8.82 -7.17 -3.72
N MET A 96 -9.33 -6.31 -2.87
CA MET A 96 -8.61 -5.74 -1.74
C MET A 96 -9.47 -5.79 -0.48
N VAL A 97 -8.81 -5.95 0.66
CA VAL A 97 -9.41 -5.88 2.00
C VAL A 97 -8.69 -4.78 2.76
N SER A 98 -9.43 -3.79 3.24
CA SER A 98 -8.90 -2.67 4.02
C SER A 98 -9.50 -2.69 5.41
N GLU A 99 -8.72 -2.33 6.44
CA GLU A 99 -9.25 -2.08 7.78
C GLU A 99 -10.34 -1.00 7.77
N GLU A 100 -10.23 -0.01 6.87
CA GLU A 100 -11.14 1.13 6.74
C GLU A 100 -12.40 0.84 5.90
N ASN A 101 -12.50 -0.33 5.27
CA ASN A 101 -13.65 -0.70 4.43
C ASN A 101 -14.33 -1.97 4.94
N LYS A 102 -15.61 -1.87 5.28
CA LYS A 102 -16.42 -3.02 5.72
C LYS A 102 -16.57 -4.11 4.65
N GLU A 103 -16.67 -3.70 3.39
CA GLU A 103 -16.89 -4.60 2.26
C GLU A 103 -15.60 -4.78 1.47
N ILE A 104 -15.47 -5.96 0.83
CA ILE A 104 -14.35 -6.27 -0.05
C ILE A 104 -14.40 -5.33 -1.26
N ILE A 105 -13.25 -4.76 -1.59
CA ILE A 105 -13.12 -3.84 -2.73
C ILE A 105 -12.72 -4.66 -3.94
N PHE A 106 -13.66 -4.87 -4.86
CA PHE A 106 -13.38 -5.56 -6.11
C PHE A 106 -12.74 -4.61 -7.14
N THR A 107 -11.61 -5.04 -7.72
CA THR A 107 -10.96 -4.28 -8.79
C THR A 107 -11.83 -4.31 -10.06
N PRO A 108 -12.05 -3.16 -10.73
CA PRO A 108 -12.75 -3.09 -12.01
C PRO A 108 -12.21 -4.10 -13.03
N LYS A 109 -13.09 -4.64 -13.89
CA LYS A 109 -12.74 -5.74 -14.81
C LYS A 109 -11.58 -5.37 -15.76
N ASP A 110 -11.51 -4.12 -16.18
CA ASP A 110 -10.48 -3.57 -17.08
C ASP A 110 -9.12 -3.35 -16.40
N LYS A 111 -9.07 -3.40 -15.06
CA LYS A 111 -7.86 -3.19 -14.25
C LYS A 111 -7.44 -4.42 -13.44
N ARG A 112 -8.04 -5.58 -13.73
CA ARG A 112 -7.94 -6.74 -12.86
C ARG A 112 -6.66 -7.54 -13.11
N GLY A 113 -5.98 -7.90 -12.04
CA GLY A 113 -4.88 -8.87 -12.07
C GLY A 113 -5.17 -10.10 -11.21
N LYS A 114 -4.12 -10.77 -10.72
CA LYS A 114 -4.21 -12.07 -10.04
C LYS A 114 -3.94 -12.05 -8.53
N TYR A 115 -3.72 -10.88 -7.95
CA TYR A 115 -3.37 -10.74 -6.53
C TYR A 115 -4.54 -10.23 -5.69
N VAL A 116 -4.65 -10.75 -4.48
CA VAL A 116 -5.48 -10.19 -3.41
C VAL A 116 -4.56 -9.42 -2.48
N VAL A 117 -4.97 -8.22 -2.05
CA VAL A 117 -4.17 -7.41 -1.12
C VAL A 117 -5.00 -7.07 0.11
N CYS A 118 -4.53 -7.48 1.28
CA CYS A 118 -5.10 -7.07 2.56
C CYS A 118 -4.18 -5.99 3.14
N PHE A 119 -4.73 -4.89 3.64
CA PHE A 119 -3.91 -3.82 4.19
C PHE A 119 -4.59 -3.06 5.33
N ASP A 120 -3.76 -2.53 6.22
CA ASP A 120 -4.08 -1.45 7.14
C ASP A 120 -3.38 -0.19 6.59
N PRO A 121 -4.13 0.80 6.08
CA PRO A 121 -3.54 1.95 5.42
C PRO A 121 -2.76 2.85 6.38
N LEU A 122 -3.16 2.90 7.67
CA LEU A 122 -2.55 3.77 8.67
C LEU A 122 -2.68 3.20 10.10
N ASP A 123 -1.83 2.22 10.42
CA ASP A 123 -1.74 1.63 11.75
C ASP A 123 -1.26 2.66 12.79
N GLY A 124 -1.93 2.66 13.95
CA GLY A 124 -1.65 3.59 15.03
C GLY A 124 -2.15 5.01 14.78
N SER A 125 -3.17 5.22 13.95
CA SER A 125 -3.75 6.53 13.66
C SER A 125 -4.09 7.36 14.91
N SER A 126 -4.47 6.71 16.01
CA SER A 126 -4.68 7.32 17.34
C SER A 126 -3.47 8.14 17.82
N ASN A 127 -2.24 7.74 17.45
CA ASN A 127 -0.98 8.36 17.84
C ASN A 127 -0.53 9.56 16.96
N ILE A 128 -1.31 9.92 15.93
CA ILE A 128 -0.97 11.03 15.03
C ILE A 128 -0.78 12.35 15.78
N ASP A 129 -1.65 12.63 16.75
CA ASP A 129 -1.69 13.93 17.45
C ASP A 129 -0.54 14.09 18.45
N CYS A 130 0.05 12.99 18.92
CA CYS A 130 1.22 12.98 19.80
C CYS A 130 2.55 12.79 19.06
N LEU A 131 2.53 12.76 17.71
CA LEU A 131 3.70 12.58 16.85
C LEU A 131 4.48 11.29 17.13
N ALA A 132 3.82 10.26 17.66
CA ALA A 132 4.41 8.95 17.82
C ALA A 132 4.43 8.19 16.47
N SER A 133 5.20 7.11 16.42
CA SER A 133 5.37 6.31 15.21
C SER A 133 4.06 5.67 14.78
N ILE A 134 3.78 5.75 13.49
CA ILE A 134 2.64 5.14 12.78
C ILE A 134 3.14 4.44 11.53
N GLY A 135 2.33 3.57 10.93
CA GLY A 135 2.77 2.73 9.82
C GLY A 135 1.66 2.33 8.84
N THR A 136 2.03 1.56 7.83
CA THR A 136 1.10 0.92 6.89
C THR A 136 1.45 -0.55 6.85
N ILE A 137 0.47 -1.43 7.02
CA ILE A 137 0.65 -2.89 7.02
C ILE A 137 -0.01 -3.44 5.76
N PHE A 138 0.61 -4.42 5.11
CA PHE A 138 -0.01 -5.09 3.97
C PHE A 138 0.44 -6.53 3.81
N ALA A 139 -0.45 -7.34 3.22
CA ALA A 139 -0.22 -8.73 2.84
C ALA A 139 -0.70 -8.93 1.40
N ILE A 140 0.07 -9.69 0.62
CA ILE A 140 -0.22 -9.98 -0.79
C ILE A 140 -0.40 -11.49 -0.95
N TYR A 141 -1.56 -11.90 -1.45
CA TYR A 141 -1.88 -13.28 -1.76
C TYR A 141 -2.08 -13.44 -3.25
N LYS A 142 -1.72 -14.61 -3.78
CA LYS A 142 -2.05 -14.99 -5.16
C LYS A 142 -3.41 -15.69 -5.14
N ARG A 143 -4.37 -15.20 -5.93
CA ARG A 143 -5.68 -15.82 -6.05
C ARG A 143 -5.54 -17.25 -6.59
N VAL A 144 -6.26 -18.19 -5.98
CA VAL A 144 -6.24 -19.62 -6.36
C VAL A 144 -7.49 -20.05 -7.13
N SER A 145 -8.56 -19.24 -7.09
CA SER A 145 -9.80 -19.50 -7.80
C SER A 145 -9.76 -19.03 -9.25
N ASP A 146 -10.50 -19.75 -10.10
CA ASP A 146 -10.79 -19.36 -11.47
C ASP A 146 -12.08 -18.53 -11.54
N GLY A 147 -12.21 -17.67 -12.56
CA GLY A 147 -13.42 -16.87 -12.80
C GLY A 147 -13.43 -15.49 -12.14
N GLU A 148 -14.64 -14.98 -11.87
CA GLU A 148 -14.84 -13.67 -11.22
C GLU A 148 -14.44 -13.75 -9.73
N PRO A 149 -13.74 -12.74 -9.19
CA PRO A 149 -13.43 -12.70 -7.77
C PRO A 149 -14.71 -12.66 -6.92
N THR A 150 -14.68 -13.33 -5.78
CA THR A 150 -15.77 -13.46 -4.82
C THR A 150 -15.29 -13.16 -3.40
N GLU A 151 -16.22 -13.11 -2.45
CA GLU A 151 -15.91 -12.89 -1.03
C GLU A 151 -15.09 -14.01 -0.37
N LYS A 152 -14.89 -15.14 -1.07
CA LYS A 152 -14.11 -16.29 -0.60
C LYS A 152 -12.64 -16.29 -1.04
N ASP A 153 -12.24 -15.29 -1.83
CA ASP A 153 -10.89 -15.17 -2.35
C ASP A 153 -9.84 -14.61 -1.37
N PRO A 154 -10.19 -13.73 -0.42
CA PRO A 154 -9.30 -13.36 0.68
C PRO A 154 -9.03 -14.50 1.68
#